data_AF-A0A341EFU2-F1
#
_entry.id   AF-A0A341EFU2-F1
#
_cell.length_a   1.000
_cell.length_b   1.000
_cell.length_c   1.000
_cell.angle_alpha   90.00
_cell.angle_beta   90.00
_cell.angle_gamma   90.00
#
_symmetry.space_group_name_H-M   'P 1'
#
loop_
_entity.id
_entity.type
_entity.pdbx_description
1 polymer ?
#
loop_
_entity_poly.entity_id
_entity_poly.type
_entity_poly.pdbx_seq_one_letter_code
_entity_poly.pdbx_strand_id
1 'polypeptide(L)'
;MNDKFDSFVVFAEMRTGSNFLEANLNAFAGIACHGEAFNPFFMGYPKSEPILGVDQATRDENPKKLLAAIRGQQDALGGFRYFHDHDPRVFDTILKDQRCAKIVLTRNPVDSYVSWKIAQATGQWKLTDMKAQKVAQAVFDADEFSAHLDALQRFQITLLNRLQTSGQTAFYVAYEDLQSVEVMNGLARYLGVDEQLEALDKNLKKQNPSPISAKVSNYDEMLEALARLDRFDLTRTPNFEPRRGPNVPSYVAAATSGLIYLPIKSGPQDQVLDWLAALDGVPREALRDKMSQKELRQWKRKTPGHRGFTVLRHPALRAHDAFCRHILHTGEGSYRQLRNTLMRRYKMPLPKDGPDAGYDRDAHRTAFVAFLKFLKGNLAGQTSIRVDAAWCSQAQAIAGFGEFCLPDRIIREEELASELPALAAGQGHVTTPAVTAAAEPGPFTLADVYDDEIEALTADAYQKDYMTFGFTRWR
;
A
#
# COMPACT_ATOMS: atom_id res chain seq x y z
N MET A 1 -1.34 -16.74 34.97
CA MET A 1 -1.38 -16.13 33.63
C MET A 1 -0.20 -15.19 33.55
N ASN A 2 0.55 -15.21 32.45
CA ASN A 2 1.75 -14.38 32.35
C ASN A 2 1.29 -13.03 31.79
N ASP A 3 0.97 -12.07 32.68
CA ASP A 3 0.36 -10.80 32.31
C ASP A 3 1.33 -9.96 31.48
N LYS A 4 1.12 -10.05 30.17
CA LYS A 4 1.92 -9.42 29.12
C LYS A 4 1.87 -7.89 29.22
N PHE A 5 0.75 -7.35 29.70
CA PHE A 5 0.48 -5.92 29.79
C PHE A 5 -0.13 -5.55 31.15
N ASP A 6 0.20 -4.38 31.67
CA ASP A 6 -0.40 -3.76 32.87
C ASP A 6 -1.52 -2.77 32.50
N SER A 7 -1.51 -2.28 31.27
CA SER A 7 -2.53 -1.37 30.75
C SER A 7 -2.58 -1.41 29.23
N PHE A 8 -3.54 -0.69 28.65
CA PHE A 8 -3.57 -0.45 27.21
C PHE A 8 -3.95 0.99 26.85
N VAL A 9 -3.60 1.39 25.64
CA VAL A 9 -4.04 2.65 25.04
C VAL A 9 -4.61 2.42 23.64
N VAL A 10 -5.73 3.06 23.36
CA VAL A 10 -6.34 3.15 22.03
C VAL A 10 -5.99 4.51 21.43
N PHE A 11 -5.00 4.53 20.54
CA PHE A 11 -4.72 5.66 19.68
C PHE A 11 -5.79 5.75 18.61
N ALA A 12 -6.57 6.81 18.65
CA ALA A 12 -7.69 7.02 17.76
C ALA A 12 -7.90 8.51 17.54
N GLU A 13 -8.94 8.85 16.79
CA GLU A 13 -9.32 10.24 16.53
C GLU A 13 -10.81 10.45 16.66
N MET A 14 -11.23 11.71 16.70
CA MET A 14 -12.64 12.06 16.66
C MET A 14 -13.33 11.36 15.50
N ARG A 15 -14.49 10.74 15.78
CA ARG A 15 -15.33 10.05 14.78
C ARG A 15 -14.65 8.88 14.04
N THR A 16 -13.56 8.31 14.56
CA THR A 16 -12.98 7.06 14.02
C THR A 16 -13.74 5.79 14.39
N GLY A 17 -14.78 5.89 15.24
CA GLY A 17 -15.46 4.74 15.82
C GLY A 17 -14.92 4.31 17.19
N SER A 18 -14.05 5.12 17.80
CA SER A 18 -13.39 4.81 19.07
C SER A 18 -14.37 4.55 20.22
N ASN A 19 -15.51 5.24 20.28
CA ASN A 19 -16.58 4.94 21.24
C ASN A 19 -17.19 3.53 21.05
N PHE A 20 -17.30 3.06 19.81
CA PHE A 20 -17.83 1.72 19.54
C PHE A 20 -16.81 0.64 19.93
N LEU A 21 -15.54 0.88 19.61
CA LEU A 21 -14.45 0.01 20.05
C LEU A 21 -14.40 -0.06 21.59
N GLU A 22 -14.49 1.08 22.28
CA GLU A 22 -14.55 1.15 23.73
C GLU A 22 -15.72 0.36 24.31
N ALA A 23 -16.94 0.51 23.76
CA ALA A 23 -18.11 -0.21 24.22
C ALA A 23 -17.92 -1.74 24.10
N ASN A 24 -17.34 -2.22 23.00
CA ASN A 24 -17.05 -3.65 22.84
C ASN A 24 -15.90 -4.13 23.73
N LEU A 25 -14.87 -3.30 23.96
CA LEU A 25 -13.81 -3.61 24.92
C LEU A 25 -14.37 -3.75 26.34
N ASN A 26 -15.26 -2.85 26.74
CA ASN A 26 -15.93 -2.89 28.04
C ASN A 26 -16.99 -4.01 28.17
N ALA A 27 -17.28 -4.74 27.09
CA ALA A 27 -18.15 -5.92 27.15
C ALA A 27 -17.40 -7.17 27.65
N PHE A 28 -16.06 -7.18 27.59
CA PHE A 28 -15.24 -8.22 28.20
C PHE A 28 -15.08 -7.94 29.70
N ALA A 29 -15.33 -8.94 30.54
CA ALA A 29 -15.22 -8.80 32.00
C ALA A 29 -13.79 -8.43 32.44
N GLY A 30 -12.77 -8.90 31.69
CA GLY A 30 -11.36 -8.66 31.98
C GLY A 30 -10.79 -7.33 31.48
N ILE A 31 -11.59 -6.42 30.91
CA ILE A 31 -11.12 -5.17 30.29
C ILE A 31 -11.92 -3.98 30.83
N ALA A 32 -11.21 -2.90 31.17
CA ALA A 32 -11.83 -1.63 31.57
C ALA A 32 -11.22 -0.45 30.81
N CYS A 33 -11.97 0.11 29.87
CA CYS A 33 -11.63 1.29 29.11
C CYS A 33 -12.32 2.54 29.68
N HIS A 34 -11.52 3.48 30.20
CA HIS A 34 -11.95 4.66 30.94
C HIS A 34 -12.16 5.90 30.05
N GLY A 35 -12.62 5.72 28.81
CA GLY A 35 -12.88 6.83 27.91
C GLY A 35 -11.63 7.64 27.54
N GLU A 36 -11.82 8.93 27.31
CA GLU A 36 -10.76 9.89 27.00
C GLU A 36 -10.14 10.43 28.30
N ALA A 37 -9.46 9.55 29.04
CA ALA A 37 -8.89 9.83 30.36
C ALA A 37 -7.92 11.03 30.39
N PHE A 38 -7.33 11.38 29.26
CA PHE A 38 -6.36 12.47 29.11
C PHE A 38 -6.85 13.64 28.23
N ASN A 39 -8.16 13.74 27.99
CA ASN A 39 -8.75 14.90 27.31
C ASN A 39 -8.50 16.18 28.13
N PRO A 40 -8.06 17.32 27.55
CA PRO A 40 -7.76 18.52 28.31
C PRO A 40 -8.99 19.21 28.91
N PHE A 41 -10.19 18.95 28.39
CA PHE A 41 -11.42 19.65 28.79
C PHE A 41 -12.27 18.87 29.79
N PHE A 42 -12.19 17.54 29.77
CA PHE A 42 -12.95 16.65 30.67
C PHE A 42 -12.17 15.39 30.99
N MET A 43 -12.69 14.55 31.89
CA MET A 43 -12.07 13.30 32.30
C MET A 43 -12.93 12.10 31.88
N GLY A 44 -12.44 11.30 30.93
CA GLY A 44 -13.09 10.07 30.48
C GLY A 44 -14.31 10.30 29.60
N TYR A 45 -15.39 10.80 30.20
CA TYR A 45 -16.68 11.07 29.55
C TYR A 45 -17.14 12.51 29.81
N PRO A 46 -18.04 13.06 28.97
CA PRO A 46 -18.68 14.34 29.26
C PRO A 46 -19.49 14.26 30.56
N LYS A 47 -19.13 15.08 31.56
CA LYS A 47 -19.49 15.07 33.00
C LYS A 47 -18.44 14.34 33.85
N SER A 48 -17.54 15.13 34.44
CA SER A 48 -16.35 14.69 35.17
C SER A 48 -16.68 13.90 36.42
N GLU A 49 -16.67 12.57 36.31
CA GLU A 49 -16.57 11.66 37.45
C GLU A 49 -15.09 11.27 37.66
N PRO A 50 -14.62 11.12 38.92
CA PRO A 50 -13.27 10.64 39.19
C PRO A 50 -13.04 9.25 38.58
N ILE A 51 -11.94 9.08 37.85
CA ILE A 51 -11.52 7.77 37.34
C ILE A 51 -10.65 7.11 38.39
N LEU A 52 -11.08 5.95 38.90
CA LEU A 52 -10.34 5.16 39.91
C LEU A 52 -9.91 6.01 41.13
N GLY A 53 -10.79 6.93 41.56
CA GLY A 53 -10.54 7.83 42.69
C GLY A 53 -9.65 9.05 42.40
N VAL A 54 -9.20 9.23 41.16
CA VAL A 54 -8.43 10.41 40.72
C VAL A 54 -9.35 11.42 40.07
N ASP A 55 -9.44 12.63 40.63
CA ASP A 55 -10.22 13.72 40.07
C ASP A 55 -9.45 14.53 39.01
N GLN A 56 -10.18 15.41 38.32
CA GLN A 56 -9.63 16.25 37.25
C GLN A 56 -8.50 17.16 37.73
N ALA A 57 -8.65 17.80 38.89
CA ALA A 57 -7.63 18.69 39.44
C ALA A 57 -6.31 17.93 39.71
N THR A 58 -6.41 16.73 40.27
CA THR A 58 -5.26 15.85 40.56
C THR A 58 -4.56 15.39 39.27
N ARG A 59 -5.34 15.04 38.22
CA ARG A 59 -4.79 14.68 36.91
C ARG A 59 -4.12 15.87 36.23
N ASP A 60 -4.75 17.04 36.25
CA ASP A 60 -4.24 18.24 35.58
C ASP A 60 -2.91 18.70 36.20
N GLU A 61 -2.80 18.62 37.53
CA GLU A 61 -1.56 18.84 38.28
C GLU A 61 -0.49 17.80 37.93
N ASN A 62 -0.84 16.50 37.97
CA ASN A 62 0.10 15.43 37.67
C ASN A 62 -0.58 14.23 36.97
N PRO A 63 -0.54 14.16 35.64
CA PRO A 63 -1.27 13.14 34.89
C PRO A 63 -0.69 11.72 35.08
N LYS A 64 0.52 11.61 35.64
CA LYS A 64 1.11 10.31 35.98
C LYS A 64 0.37 9.61 37.13
N LYS A 65 -0.31 10.35 38.01
CA LYS A 65 -1.14 9.78 39.08
C LYS A 65 -2.28 8.95 38.50
N LEU A 66 -3.00 9.49 37.52
CA LEU A 66 -4.06 8.77 36.81
C LEU A 66 -3.50 7.59 36.01
N LEU A 67 -2.38 7.78 35.29
CA LEU A 67 -1.76 6.69 34.54
C LEU A 67 -1.34 5.52 35.45
N ALA A 68 -0.81 5.82 36.64
CA ALA A 68 -0.47 4.79 37.63
C ALA A 68 -1.71 4.08 38.19
N ALA A 69 -2.80 4.81 38.44
CA ALA A 69 -4.07 4.21 38.88
C ALA A 69 -4.62 3.24 37.83
N ILE A 70 -4.60 3.61 36.55
CA ILE A 70 -5.06 2.74 35.44
C ILE A 70 -4.17 1.49 35.31
N ARG A 71 -2.84 1.62 35.42
CA ARG A 71 -1.90 0.49 35.39
C ARG A 71 -2.03 -0.46 36.58
N GLY A 72 -2.47 0.06 37.73
CA GLY A 72 -2.58 -0.70 38.98
C GLY A 72 -3.95 -1.34 39.21
N GLN A 73 -4.84 -1.30 38.23
CA GLN A 73 -6.19 -1.86 38.36
C GLN A 73 -6.11 -3.40 38.50
N GLN A 74 -6.70 -3.94 39.59
CA GLN A 74 -6.51 -5.35 39.97
C GLN A 74 -7.50 -6.32 39.29
N ASP A 75 -8.70 -5.85 38.96
CA ASP A 75 -9.80 -6.72 38.50
C ASP A 75 -9.98 -6.75 36.98
N ALA A 76 -9.31 -5.86 36.25
CA ALA A 76 -9.37 -5.78 34.79
C ALA A 76 -8.14 -5.06 34.24
N LEU A 77 -7.77 -5.37 33.01
CA LEU A 77 -6.76 -4.60 32.29
C LEU A 77 -7.31 -3.20 32.02
N GLY A 78 -6.73 -2.20 32.67
CA GLY A 78 -7.13 -0.81 32.55
C GLY A 78 -6.60 -0.17 31.25
N GLY A 79 -7.42 0.64 30.60
CA GLY A 79 -6.98 1.41 29.45
C GLY A 79 -7.84 2.63 29.15
N PHE A 80 -7.49 3.34 28.09
CA PHE A 80 -8.11 4.61 27.72
C PHE A 80 -7.90 4.92 26.24
N ARG A 81 -8.69 5.85 25.73
CA ARG A 81 -8.52 6.46 24.41
C ARG A 81 -7.59 7.66 24.50
N TYR A 82 -6.69 7.77 23.53
CA TYR A 82 -5.73 8.88 23.40
C TYR A 82 -5.78 9.44 21.98
N PHE A 83 -6.09 10.74 21.85
CA PHE A 83 -6.11 11.46 20.57
C PHE A 83 -4.90 12.39 20.45
N HIS A 84 -4.62 12.90 19.25
CA HIS A 84 -3.45 13.76 19.01
C HIS A 84 -3.41 15.05 19.84
N ASP A 85 -4.57 15.53 20.30
CA ASP A 85 -4.75 16.77 21.08
C ASP A 85 -4.95 16.53 22.58
N HIS A 86 -4.80 15.27 23.04
CA HIS A 86 -4.82 14.93 24.46
C HIS A 86 -3.52 15.35 25.16
N ASP A 87 -3.50 15.29 26.50
CA ASP A 87 -2.37 15.75 27.32
C ASP A 87 -1.02 15.18 26.80
N PRO A 88 -0.13 16.01 26.23
CA PRO A 88 1.10 15.54 25.61
C PRO A 88 2.12 15.05 26.66
N ARG A 89 1.94 15.39 27.94
CA ARG A 89 2.87 15.01 29.03
C ARG A 89 2.89 13.50 29.28
N VAL A 90 1.84 12.77 28.86
CA VAL A 90 1.78 11.31 29.00
C VAL A 90 2.19 10.54 27.75
N PHE A 91 2.18 11.17 26.57
CA PHE A 91 2.38 10.50 25.27
C PHE A 91 3.66 9.65 25.22
N ASP A 92 4.79 10.26 25.55
CA ASP A 92 6.09 9.57 25.54
C ASP A 92 6.15 8.46 26.61
N THR A 93 5.47 8.64 27.74
CA THR A 93 5.44 7.67 28.84
C THR A 93 4.67 6.42 28.43
N ILE A 94 3.53 6.58 27.76
CA ILE A 94 2.69 5.45 27.32
C ILE A 94 3.32 4.73 26.12
N LEU A 95 3.98 5.46 25.22
CA LEU A 95 4.60 4.85 24.06
C LEU A 95 5.86 4.08 24.39
N LYS A 96 6.70 4.56 25.30
CA LYS A 96 7.95 3.85 25.69
C LYS A 96 7.70 2.64 26.58
N ASP A 97 6.55 2.56 27.23
CA ASP A 97 6.21 1.50 28.17
C ASP A 97 5.83 0.19 27.47
N GLN A 98 6.73 -0.79 27.48
CA GLN A 98 6.51 -2.11 26.86
C GLN A 98 5.37 -2.92 27.49
N ARG A 99 4.98 -2.59 28.73
CA ARG A 99 3.86 -3.22 29.44
C ARG A 99 2.52 -2.50 29.19
N CYS A 100 2.50 -1.42 28.43
CA CYS A 100 1.27 -0.82 27.93
C CYS A 100 0.98 -1.34 26.52
N ALA A 101 -0.14 -2.02 26.30
CA ALA A 101 -0.53 -2.47 24.96
C ALA A 101 -0.93 -1.28 24.08
N LYS A 102 -0.61 -1.32 22.78
CA LYS A 102 -0.96 -0.26 21.83
C LYS A 102 -2.00 -0.75 20.85
N ILE A 103 -3.10 -0.03 20.74
CA ILE A 103 -4.14 -0.25 19.75
C ILE A 103 -4.20 1.00 18.89
N VAL A 104 -4.19 0.85 17.57
CA VAL A 104 -4.30 1.97 16.62
C VAL A 104 -5.57 1.78 15.80
N LEU A 105 -6.55 2.65 16.05
CA LEU A 105 -7.81 2.69 15.31
C LEU A 105 -7.72 3.72 14.19
N THR A 106 -7.97 3.26 12.97
CA THR A 106 -7.93 4.10 11.77
C THR A 106 -9.30 4.16 11.10
N ARG A 107 -9.56 5.27 10.40
CA ARG A 107 -10.74 5.48 9.56
C ARG A 107 -10.35 6.41 8.43
N ASN A 108 -11.03 6.31 7.29
CA ASN A 108 -10.90 7.28 6.20
C ASN A 108 -11.09 8.72 6.75
N PRO A 109 -10.07 9.60 6.65
CA PRO A 109 -10.13 10.97 7.19
C PRO A 109 -11.30 11.78 6.64
N VAL A 110 -11.70 11.52 5.40
CA VAL A 110 -12.80 12.23 4.72
C VAL A 110 -14.14 11.85 5.36
N ASP A 111 -14.35 10.55 5.61
CA ASP A 111 -15.57 10.06 6.26
C ASP A 111 -15.66 10.53 7.72
N SER A 112 -14.53 10.60 8.43
CA SER A 112 -14.45 11.15 9.78
C SER A 112 -14.78 12.64 9.80
N TYR A 113 -14.19 13.42 8.91
CA TYR A 113 -14.40 14.86 8.80
C TYR A 113 -15.84 15.21 8.43
N VAL A 114 -16.41 14.60 7.39
CA VAL A 114 -17.82 14.82 7.01
C VAL A 114 -18.73 14.43 8.16
N SER A 115 -18.45 13.31 8.84
CA SER A 115 -19.23 12.92 10.02
C SER A 115 -19.13 13.92 11.17
N TRP A 116 -17.98 14.58 11.35
CA TRP A 116 -17.77 15.62 12.34
C TRP A 116 -18.55 16.90 11.99
N LYS A 117 -18.48 17.37 10.74
CA LYS A 117 -19.26 18.52 10.26
C LYS A 117 -20.77 18.31 10.39
N ILE A 118 -21.28 17.11 10.10
CA ILE A 118 -22.70 16.79 10.32
C ILE A 118 -23.06 16.86 11.82
N ALA A 119 -22.22 16.31 12.70
CA ALA A 119 -22.45 16.36 14.14
C ALA A 119 -22.45 17.81 14.66
N GLN A 120 -21.51 18.64 14.19
CA GLN A 120 -21.46 20.07 14.49
C GLN A 120 -22.73 20.80 14.02
N ALA A 121 -23.19 20.53 12.80
CA ALA A 121 -24.40 21.15 12.24
C ALA A 121 -25.70 20.69 12.92
N THR A 122 -25.76 19.46 13.42
CA THR A 122 -26.98 18.87 14.00
C THR A 122 -27.06 18.95 15.52
N GLY A 123 -25.93 19.20 16.21
CA GLY A 123 -25.83 19.12 17.66
C GLY A 123 -25.99 17.70 18.24
N GLN A 124 -26.06 16.66 17.39
CA GLN A 124 -26.24 15.27 17.81
C GLN A 124 -24.90 14.52 17.88
N TRP A 125 -24.45 14.24 19.11
CA TRP A 125 -23.17 13.56 19.38
C TRP A 125 -23.30 12.03 19.57
N LYS A 126 -24.51 11.54 19.93
CA LYS A 126 -24.87 10.12 20.02
C LYS A 126 -26.27 9.90 19.42
N LEU A 127 -26.37 9.00 18.43
CA LEU A 127 -27.64 8.53 17.87
C LEU A 127 -28.11 7.32 18.68
N THR A 128 -28.96 7.54 19.67
CA THR A 128 -29.65 6.47 20.41
C THR A 128 -31.02 6.13 19.80
N ASP A 129 -31.55 6.96 18.90
CA ASP A 129 -32.90 6.77 18.37
C ASP A 129 -33.00 7.07 16.86
N MET A 130 -33.43 6.07 16.09
CA MET A 130 -33.52 6.14 14.61
C MET A 130 -34.64 7.06 14.10
N LYS A 131 -35.62 7.42 14.96
CA LYS A 131 -36.82 8.17 14.54
C LYS A 131 -36.65 9.69 14.49
N ALA A 132 -35.54 10.23 15.00
CA ALA A 132 -35.27 11.68 15.05
C ALA A 132 -34.10 12.09 14.12
N GLN A 133 -34.00 11.47 12.95
CA GLN A 133 -32.92 11.72 12.01
C GLN A 133 -33.18 12.99 11.20
N LYS A 134 -32.50 14.10 11.55
CA LYS A 134 -32.44 15.28 10.67
C LYS A 134 -31.47 14.97 9.52
N VAL A 135 -31.97 15.02 8.29
CA VAL A 135 -31.16 14.94 7.07
C VAL A 135 -30.41 16.26 6.93
N ALA A 136 -29.31 16.42 7.67
CA ALA A 136 -28.41 17.55 7.53
C ALA A 136 -27.23 17.16 6.64
N GLN A 137 -26.98 17.97 5.62
CA GLN A 137 -25.77 17.89 4.82
C GLN A 137 -24.68 18.75 5.46
N ALA A 138 -23.44 18.27 5.46
CA ALA A 138 -22.28 19.06 5.84
C ALA A 138 -21.83 19.96 4.68
N VAL A 139 -21.34 21.15 5.03
CA VAL A 139 -20.52 21.96 4.12
C VAL A 139 -19.07 21.53 4.33
N PHE A 140 -18.39 21.15 3.26
CA PHE A 140 -16.97 20.83 3.23
C PHE A 140 -16.15 22.12 3.12
N ASP A 141 -15.14 22.26 3.98
CA ASP A 141 -14.18 23.35 3.95
C ASP A 141 -12.79 22.77 3.64
N ALA A 142 -12.19 23.22 2.54
CA ALA A 142 -10.94 22.69 2.03
C ALA A 142 -9.74 22.99 2.95
N ASP A 143 -9.67 24.21 3.48
CA ASP A 143 -8.56 24.65 4.32
C ASP A 143 -8.65 24.02 5.71
N GLU A 144 -9.87 23.92 6.26
CA GLU A 144 -10.13 23.23 7.53
C GLU A 144 -9.81 21.73 7.41
N PHE A 145 -10.24 21.09 6.32
CA PHE A 145 -9.93 19.68 6.07
C PHE A 145 -8.42 19.44 5.87
N SER A 146 -7.74 20.33 5.15
CA SER A 146 -6.29 20.27 4.94
C SER A 146 -5.53 20.34 6.26
N ALA A 147 -5.84 21.34 7.09
CA ALA A 147 -5.21 21.50 8.41
C ALA A 147 -5.47 20.30 9.32
N HIS A 148 -6.70 19.75 9.28
CA HIS A 148 -7.05 18.54 10.01
C HIS A 148 -6.24 17.33 9.55
N LEU A 149 -6.17 17.10 8.23
CA LEU A 149 -5.43 15.98 7.64
C LEU A 149 -3.93 16.06 7.98
N ASP A 150 -3.33 17.25 7.89
CA ASP A 150 -1.94 17.51 8.25
C ASP A 150 -1.62 17.13 9.70
N ALA A 151 -2.50 17.53 10.64
CA ALA A 151 -2.34 17.22 12.06
C ALA A 151 -2.38 15.70 12.29
N LEU A 152 -3.35 15.01 11.67
CA LEU A 152 -3.47 13.56 11.75
C LEU A 152 -2.24 12.84 11.20
N GLN A 153 -1.74 13.26 10.04
CA GLN A 153 -0.57 12.66 9.41
C GLN A 153 0.69 12.84 10.27
N ARG A 154 0.94 14.04 10.81
CA ARG A 154 2.08 14.31 11.70
C ARG A 154 2.04 13.44 12.95
N PHE A 155 0.86 13.27 13.53
CA PHE A 155 0.69 12.39 14.69
C PHE A 155 0.97 10.92 14.34
N GLN A 156 0.44 10.42 13.22
CA GLN A 156 0.68 9.05 12.76
C GLN A 156 2.15 8.78 12.44
N ILE A 157 2.85 9.74 11.81
CA ILE A 157 4.30 9.66 11.57
C ILE A 157 5.06 9.56 12.90
N THR A 158 4.70 10.40 13.88
CA THR A 158 5.32 10.40 15.21
C THR A 158 5.09 9.07 15.93
N LEU A 159 3.85 8.59 15.94
CA LEU A 159 3.45 7.31 16.53
C LEU A 159 4.25 6.15 15.93
N LEU A 160 4.27 6.05 14.60
CA LEU A 160 5.00 5.00 13.88
C LEU A 160 6.51 5.05 14.18
N ASN A 161 7.12 6.23 14.14
CA ASN A 161 8.53 6.40 14.45
C ASN A 161 8.86 5.96 15.88
N ARG A 162 8.02 6.32 16.86
CA ARG A 162 8.22 5.95 18.27
C ARG A 162 8.07 4.45 18.51
N LEU A 163 7.09 3.80 17.87
CA LEU A 163 6.95 2.34 17.92
C LEU A 163 8.18 1.64 17.32
N GLN A 164 8.63 2.08 16.14
CA GLN A 164 9.79 1.50 15.46
C GLN A 164 11.09 1.66 16.27
N THR A 165 11.37 2.87 16.74
CA THR A 165 12.59 3.17 17.51
C THR A 165 12.63 2.48 18.87
N SER A 166 11.48 2.13 19.45
CA SER A 166 11.39 1.39 20.71
C SER A 166 11.22 -0.12 20.54
N GLY A 167 11.19 -0.63 19.30
CA GLY A 167 11.02 -2.06 19.00
C GLY A 167 9.64 -2.61 19.35
N GLN A 168 8.62 -1.75 19.43
CA GLN A 168 7.26 -2.12 19.80
C GLN A 168 6.34 -2.19 18.59
N THR A 169 5.26 -2.96 18.73
CA THR A 169 4.18 -3.07 17.74
C THR A 169 2.85 -2.70 18.37
N ALA A 170 1.87 -2.37 17.52
CA ALA A 170 0.51 -2.10 17.91
C ALA A 170 -0.46 -3.07 17.22
N PHE A 171 -1.62 -3.29 17.82
CA PHE A 171 -2.76 -3.92 17.16
C PHE A 171 -3.49 -2.88 16.33
N TYR A 172 -3.44 -3.03 15.00
CA TYR A 172 -4.10 -2.13 14.07
C TYR A 172 -5.52 -2.63 13.78
N VAL A 173 -6.49 -1.72 13.85
CA VAL A 173 -7.89 -2.00 13.54
C VAL A 173 -8.47 -0.86 12.72
N ALA A 174 -9.19 -1.18 11.65
CA ALA A 174 -9.93 -0.19 10.88
C ALA A 174 -11.36 -0.05 11.39
N TYR A 175 -11.99 1.09 11.13
CA TYR A 175 -13.39 1.35 11.48
C TYR A 175 -14.34 0.26 10.95
N GLU A 176 -14.09 -0.20 9.73
CA GLU A 176 -14.87 -1.23 9.04
C GLU A 176 -14.78 -2.59 9.75
N ASP A 177 -13.64 -2.88 10.36
CA ASP A 177 -13.37 -4.14 11.06
C ASP A 177 -14.01 -4.20 12.46
N LEU A 178 -14.45 -3.06 13.00
CA LEU A 178 -15.10 -3.03 14.31
C LEU A 178 -16.38 -3.86 14.37
N GLN A 179 -16.99 -4.18 13.22
CA GLN A 179 -18.18 -5.03 13.13
C GLN A 179 -17.86 -6.53 13.12
N SER A 180 -16.59 -6.92 13.14
CA SER A 180 -16.18 -8.31 13.19
C SER A 180 -15.98 -8.80 14.63
N VAL A 181 -16.82 -9.75 15.06
CA VAL A 181 -16.65 -10.47 16.34
C VAL A 181 -15.28 -11.13 16.41
N GLU A 182 -14.80 -11.68 15.29
CA GLU A 182 -13.48 -12.34 15.23
C GLU A 182 -12.33 -11.37 15.48
N VAL A 183 -12.44 -10.14 14.96
CA VAL A 183 -11.43 -9.08 15.18
C VAL A 183 -11.46 -8.61 16.63
N MET A 184 -12.65 -8.44 17.24
CA MET A 184 -12.76 -8.07 18.67
C MET A 184 -12.19 -9.18 19.58
N ASN A 185 -12.49 -10.45 19.29
CA ASN A 185 -11.90 -11.57 20.02
C ASN A 185 -10.38 -11.68 19.77
N GLY A 186 -9.90 -11.31 18.58
CA GLY A 186 -8.47 -11.19 18.29
C GLY A 186 -7.79 -10.09 19.11
N LEU A 187 -8.47 -8.96 19.29
CA LEU A 187 -8.01 -7.86 20.11
C LEU A 187 -7.97 -8.23 21.60
N ALA A 188 -9.00 -8.90 22.11
CA ALA A 188 -9.01 -9.42 23.49
C ALA A 188 -7.82 -10.36 23.75
N ARG A 189 -7.56 -11.31 22.84
CA ARG A 189 -6.38 -12.19 22.91
C ARG A 189 -5.06 -11.41 22.84
N TYR A 190 -4.98 -10.37 22.01
CA TYR A 190 -3.80 -9.50 21.97
C TYR A 190 -3.54 -8.85 23.33
N LEU A 191 -4.60 -8.42 24.02
CA LEU A 191 -4.56 -7.84 25.37
C LEU A 191 -4.31 -8.88 26.48
N GLY A 192 -4.30 -10.17 26.16
CA GLY A 192 -4.10 -11.25 27.13
C GLY A 192 -5.39 -11.69 27.84
N VAL A 193 -6.55 -11.36 27.29
CA VAL A 193 -7.86 -11.78 27.80
C VAL A 193 -8.36 -12.97 26.99
N ASP A 194 -8.63 -14.09 27.66
CA ASP A 194 -9.04 -15.36 27.05
C ASP A 194 -10.55 -15.45 26.76
N GLU A 195 -11.35 -14.54 27.34
CA GLU A 195 -12.79 -14.43 27.10
C GLU A 195 -13.09 -14.15 25.61
N GLN A 196 -14.18 -14.72 25.11
CA GLN A 196 -14.65 -14.49 23.75
C GLN A 196 -16.10 -14.02 23.77
N LEU A 197 -16.38 -12.98 22.97
CA LEU A 197 -17.74 -12.55 22.69
C LEU A 197 -18.36 -13.46 21.63
N GLU A 198 -19.60 -13.88 21.85
CA GLU A 198 -20.43 -14.57 20.84
C GLU A 198 -21.08 -13.58 19.85
N ALA A 199 -21.28 -12.33 20.28
CA ALA A 199 -21.85 -11.26 19.48
C ALA A 199 -21.34 -9.88 19.96
N LEU A 200 -21.34 -8.90 19.05
CA LEU A 200 -21.03 -7.51 19.38
C LEU A 200 -22.18 -6.82 20.10
N ASP A 201 -21.88 -5.70 20.75
CA ASP A 201 -22.90 -4.83 21.33
C ASP A 201 -23.89 -4.37 20.25
N LYS A 202 -25.16 -4.78 20.42
CA LYS A 202 -26.27 -4.52 19.50
C LYS A 202 -26.76 -3.07 19.55
N ASN A 203 -26.33 -2.29 20.53
CA ASN A 203 -26.80 -0.92 20.76
C ASN A 203 -26.19 0.11 19.81
N LEU A 204 -25.08 -0.21 19.13
CA LEU A 204 -24.47 0.67 18.13
C LEU A 204 -24.63 0.12 16.70
N LYS A 205 -25.77 0.44 16.07
CA LYS A 205 -26.00 0.15 14.65
C LYS A 205 -25.21 1.10 13.74
N LYS A 206 -24.84 0.59 12.54
CA LYS A 206 -24.12 1.31 11.47
C LYS A 206 -24.74 2.71 11.26
N GLN A 207 -23.99 3.74 11.64
CA GLN A 207 -24.43 5.13 11.48
C GLN A 207 -24.35 5.50 9.99
N ASN A 208 -25.48 5.38 9.31
CA ASN A 208 -25.78 6.00 8.02
C ASN A 208 -24.99 5.43 6.81
N PRO A 209 -25.47 4.37 6.15
CA PRO A 209 -24.81 3.77 4.97
C PRO A 209 -24.90 4.62 3.69
N SER A 210 -25.46 5.83 3.74
CA SER A 210 -25.59 6.70 2.56
C SER A 210 -24.22 7.12 2.03
N PRO A 211 -24.05 7.23 0.70
CA PRO A 211 -22.80 7.68 0.09
C PRO A 211 -22.45 9.09 0.54
N ILE A 212 -21.16 9.42 0.56
CA ILE A 212 -20.67 10.73 1.01
C ILE A 212 -21.22 11.88 0.14
N SER A 213 -21.52 11.62 -1.13
CA SER A 213 -22.17 12.57 -2.05
C SER A 213 -23.56 13.00 -1.58
N ALA A 214 -24.29 12.15 -0.86
CA ALA A 214 -25.59 12.51 -0.30
C ALA A 214 -25.48 13.28 1.03
N LYS A 215 -24.28 13.30 1.63
CA LYS A 215 -24.00 13.84 2.96
C LYS A 215 -23.33 15.22 2.94
N VAL A 216 -22.86 15.67 1.77
CA VAL A 216 -22.11 16.92 1.61
C VAL A 216 -22.83 17.81 0.61
N SER A 217 -23.12 19.05 0.99
CA SER A 217 -23.89 19.98 0.14
C SER A 217 -23.08 20.56 -1.01
N ASN A 218 -21.78 20.75 -0.84
CA ASN A 218 -20.83 21.21 -1.86
C ASN A 218 -19.89 20.07 -2.30
N TYR A 219 -20.48 18.94 -2.72
CA TYR A 219 -19.72 17.73 -3.05
C TYR A 219 -18.70 17.92 -4.18
N ASP A 220 -19.03 18.72 -5.20
CA ASP A 220 -18.12 18.97 -6.33
C ASP A 220 -16.90 19.81 -5.91
N GLU A 221 -17.10 20.85 -5.09
CA GLU A 221 -15.99 21.63 -4.49
C GLU A 221 -15.11 20.75 -3.61
N MET A 222 -15.74 19.86 -2.84
CA MET A 222 -15.03 18.85 -2.07
C MET A 222 -14.17 17.99 -3.00
N LEU A 223 -14.72 17.43 -4.09
CA LEU A 223 -13.94 16.65 -5.05
C LEU A 223 -12.75 17.43 -5.64
N GLU A 224 -12.94 18.68 -6.03
CA GLU A 224 -11.86 19.54 -6.55
C GLU A 224 -10.78 19.79 -5.51
N ALA A 225 -11.16 20.18 -4.29
CA ALA A 225 -10.22 20.43 -3.20
C ALA A 225 -9.43 19.17 -2.86
N LEU A 226 -10.11 18.03 -2.79
CA LEU A 226 -9.49 16.75 -2.51
C LEU A 226 -8.59 16.25 -3.64
N ALA A 227 -8.87 16.62 -4.89
CA ALA A 227 -7.97 16.38 -6.01
C ALA A 227 -6.68 17.22 -5.90
N ARG A 228 -6.76 18.44 -5.33
CA ARG A 228 -5.61 19.33 -5.09
C ARG A 228 -4.79 18.99 -3.86
N LEU A 229 -5.41 18.42 -2.83
CA LEU A 229 -4.80 18.11 -1.53
C LEU A 229 -3.84 16.92 -1.53
N ASP A 230 -3.42 16.42 -2.69
CA ASP A 230 -2.56 15.24 -2.81
C ASP A 230 -3.13 14.05 -2.02
N ARG A 231 -4.25 13.54 -2.53
CA ARG A 231 -5.03 12.44 -1.98
C ARG A 231 -4.41 11.06 -2.15
N PHE A 232 -3.13 11.02 -2.49
CA PHE A 232 -2.41 9.81 -2.70
C PHE A 232 -1.08 9.93 -1.98
N ASP A 233 -1.17 9.63 -0.69
CA ASP A 233 -0.11 8.95 0.04
C ASP A 233 0.16 7.58 -0.64
N LEU A 234 0.55 7.56 -1.93
CA LEU A 234 0.97 6.41 -2.73
C LEU A 234 2.27 5.81 -2.20
N THR A 235 2.90 6.48 -1.25
CA THR A 235 3.98 5.92 -0.44
C THR A 235 3.47 5.08 0.74
N ARG A 236 2.18 5.18 1.10
CA ARG A 236 1.56 4.54 2.28
C ARG A 236 0.17 3.92 2.10
N THR A 237 -0.44 3.92 0.91
CA THR A 237 -1.28 2.76 0.54
C THR A 237 -0.40 1.56 0.84
N PRO A 238 -0.82 0.56 1.64
CA PRO A 238 0.03 -0.59 1.87
C PRO A 238 0.38 -1.12 0.49
N ASN A 239 1.63 -0.91 0.10
CA ASN A 239 2.12 -1.40 -1.16
C ASN A 239 2.23 -2.90 -0.91
N PHE A 240 1.15 -3.61 -1.25
CA PHE A 240 1.06 -5.04 -1.05
C PHE A 240 2.00 -5.77 -2.02
N GLU A 241 2.45 -5.09 -3.07
CA GLU A 241 3.62 -5.55 -3.81
C GLU A 241 4.87 -5.51 -2.91
N PRO A 242 5.56 -6.66 -2.74
CA PRO A 242 6.78 -6.72 -1.96
C PRO A 242 7.81 -5.68 -2.43
N ARG A 243 8.46 -5.01 -1.48
CA ARG A 243 9.63 -4.18 -1.78
C ARG A 243 10.68 -5.04 -2.47
N ARG A 244 11.35 -4.46 -3.46
CA ARG A 244 12.40 -5.14 -4.23
C ARG A 244 13.72 -4.45 -3.94
N GLY A 245 14.72 -5.25 -3.55
CA GLY A 245 16.09 -4.77 -3.51
C GLY A 245 16.73 -4.73 -4.90
N PRO A 246 17.97 -4.23 -5.00
CA PRO A 246 18.68 -4.04 -6.26
C PRO A 246 19.10 -5.39 -6.83
N ASN A 247 18.69 -5.69 -8.06
CA ASN A 247 19.02 -6.97 -8.72
C ASN A 247 20.31 -6.85 -9.55
N VAL A 248 21.42 -6.51 -8.88
CA VAL A 248 22.71 -6.25 -9.54
C VAL A 248 23.17 -7.35 -10.51
N PRO A 249 22.98 -8.65 -10.23
CA PRO A 249 23.33 -9.71 -11.19
C PRO A 249 22.59 -9.64 -12.54
N SER A 250 21.47 -8.92 -12.61
CA SER A 250 20.75 -8.70 -13.88
C SER A 250 21.21 -7.47 -14.64
N TYR A 251 21.99 -6.57 -14.03
CA TYR A 251 22.44 -5.37 -14.71
C TYR A 251 23.49 -5.74 -15.75
N VAL A 252 23.43 -5.10 -16.90
CA VAL A 252 24.32 -5.41 -18.02
C VAL A 252 25.07 -4.15 -18.42
N ALA A 253 26.38 -4.16 -18.21
CA ALA A 253 27.26 -3.11 -18.70
C ALA A 253 27.77 -3.45 -20.09
N ALA A 254 27.89 -2.43 -20.92
CA ALA A 254 28.53 -2.54 -22.23
C ALA A 254 30.00 -3.00 -22.06
N ALA A 255 30.57 -3.59 -23.10
CA ALA A 255 31.91 -4.18 -23.06
C ALA A 255 32.99 -3.09 -22.93
N THR A 256 32.86 -2.04 -23.73
CA THR A 256 33.78 -0.89 -23.83
C THR A 256 33.09 0.44 -23.53
N SER A 257 31.84 0.63 -23.97
CA SER A 257 31.09 1.86 -23.69
C SER A 257 30.81 2.05 -22.20
N GLY A 258 30.76 3.30 -21.74
CA GLY A 258 30.35 3.65 -20.39
C GLY A 258 28.85 3.56 -20.15
N LEU A 259 28.16 2.56 -20.72
CA LEU A 259 26.71 2.38 -20.56
C LEU A 259 26.41 1.17 -19.68
N ILE A 260 25.41 1.30 -18.82
CA ILE A 260 24.86 0.18 -18.06
C ILE A 260 23.34 0.16 -18.13
N TYR A 261 22.80 -0.96 -18.58
CA TYR A 261 21.37 -1.21 -18.65
C TYR A 261 20.90 -1.92 -17.37
N LEU A 262 19.85 -1.38 -16.76
CA LEU A 262 19.16 -1.94 -15.61
C LEU A 262 17.82 -2.54 -16.11
N PRO A 263 17.76 -3.83 -16.45
CA PRO A 263 16.58 -4.40 -17.08
C PRO A 263 15.39 -4.50 -16.14
N ILE A 264 14.21 -4.20 -16.68
CA ILE A 264 12.93 -4.62 -16.12
C ILE A 264 12.50 -5.88 -16.87
N LYS A 265 12.24 -6.98 -16.14
CA LYS A 265 11.79 -8.23 -16.76
C LYS A 265 10.49 -8.02 -17.56
N SER A 266 10.36 -8.80 -18.64
CA SER A 266 9.28 -8.68 -19.64
C SER A 266 9.25 -7.32 -20.35
N GLY A 267 10.34 -6.56 -20.30
CA GLY A 267 10.61 -5.42 -21.15
C GLY A 267 11.41 -5.82 -22.40
N PRO A 268 11.85 -4.85 -23.22
CA PRO A 268 12.61 -5.09 -24.46
C PRO A 268 14.08 -5.49 -24.23
N GLN A 269 14.31 -6.43 -23.30
CA GLN A 269 15.66 -6.77 -22.85
C GLN A 269 16.53 -7.30 -24.00
N ASP A 270 16.02 -8.24 -24.81
CA ASP A 270 16.79 -8.82 -25.90
C ASP A 270 17.21 -7.75 -26.93
N GLN A 271 16.26 -6.88 -27.32
CA GLN A 271 16.49 -5.76 -28.23
C GLN A 271 17.58 -4.79 -27.71
N VAL A 272 17.54 -4.43 -26.41
CA VAL A 272 18.52 -3.53 -25.80
C VAL A 272 19.90 -4.18 -25.69
N LEU A 273 19.95 -5.48 -25.37
CA LEU A 273 21.21 -6.21 -25.26
C LEU A 273 21.88 -6.39 -26.62
N ASP A 274 21.12 -6.73 -27.65
CA ASP A 274 21.63 -6.85 -29.01
C ASP A 274 22.15 -5.48 -29.52
N TRP A 275 21.45 -4.39 -29.20
CA TRP A 275 21.90 -3.03 -29.49
C TRP A 275 23.19 -2.65 -28.74
N LEU A 276 23.30 -2.95 -27.45
CA LEU A 276 24.52 -2.68 -26.66
C LEU A 276 25.73 -3.46 -27.19
N ALA A 277 25.52 -4.71 -27.58
CA ALA A 277 26.57 -5.54 -28.17
C ALA A 277 27.02 -4.99 -29.52
N ALA A 278 26.05 -4.62 -30.38
CA ALA A 278 26.32 -4.00 -31.67
C ALA A 278 27.01 -2.64 -31.54
N LEU A 279 26.68 -1.83 -30.51
CA LEU A 279 27.30 -0.53 -30.26
C LEU A 279 28.80 -0.66 -30.02
N ASP A 280 29.21 -1.69 -29.29
CA ASP A 280 30.62 -1.96 -28.99
C ASP A 280 31.30 -2.86 -30.03
N GLY A 281 30.57 -3.33 -31.05
CA GLY A 281 31.08 -4.23 -32.08
C GLY A 281 31.47 -5.61 -31.55
N VAL A 282 30.80 -6.08 -30.50
CA VAL A 282 31.10 -7.36 -29.81
C VAL A 282 29.90 -8.31 -29.83
N PRO A 283 30.10 -9.63 -29.65
CA PRO A 283 28.99 -10.55 -29.43
C PRO A 283 28.34 -10.32 -28.05
N ARG A 284 27.08 -10.73 -27.89
CA ARG A 284 26.27 -10.49 -26.69
C ARG A 284 26.90 -11.07 -25.42
N GLU A 285 27.63 -12.18 -25.53
CA GLU A 285 28.34 -12.85 -24.43
C GLU A 285 29.53 -12.04 -23.90
N ALA A 286 30.01 -11.06 -24.66
CA ALA A 286 31.06 -10.15 -24.22
C ALA A 286 30.53 -8.97 -23.38
N LEU A 287 29.21 -8.79 -23.32
CA LEU A 287 28.60 -7.85 -22.38
C LEU A 287 28.85 -8.31 -20.94
N ARG A 288 28.99 -7.35 -20.03
CA ARG A 288 29.28 -7.65 -18.63
C ARG A 288 27.97 -7.79 -17.88
N ASP A 289 27.50 -9.02 -17.71
CA ASP A 289 26.34 -9.38 -16.89
C ASP A 289 26.78 -10.07 -15.58
N LYS A 290 25.81 -10.50 -14.75
CA LYS A 290 26.03 -11.34 -13.55
C LYS A 290 27.03 -10.78 -12.53
N MET A 291 27.28 -9.48 -12.59
CA MET A 291 28.17 -8.80 -11.65
C MET A 291 27.61 -8.88 -10.23
N SER A 292 28.49 -9.08 -9.26
CA SER A 292 28.22 -8.79 -7.86
C SER A 292 28.20 -7.28 -7.60
N GLN A 293 27.64 -6.89 -6.46
CA GLN A 293 27.73 -5.50 -6.00
C GLN A 293 29.17 -4.98 -5.88
N LYS A 294 30.14 -5.84 -5.54
CA LYS A 294 31.55 -5.47 -5.46
C LYS A 294 32.11 -5.17 -6.85
N GLU A 295 31.85 -6.05 -7.81
CA GLU A 295 32.31 -5.90 -9.19
C GLU A 295 31.69 -4.69 -9.87
N LEU A 296 30.39 -4.44 -9.66
CA LEU A 296 29.75 -3.26 -10.20
C LEU A 296 30.36 -1.96 -9.62
N ARG A 297 30.66 -1.89 -8.32
CA ARG A 297 31.39 -0.74 -7.75
C ARG A 297 32.77 -0.57 -8.36
N GLN A 298 33.48 -1.67 -8.64
CA GLN A 298 34.79 -1.62 -9.29
C GLN A 298 34.68 -1.13 -10.74
N TRP A 299 33.70 -1.62 -11.50
CA TRP A 299 33.42 -1.15 -12.86
C TRP A 299 33.13 0.35 -12.87
N LYS A 300 32.22 0.82 -12.01
CA LYS A 300 31.89 2.27 -11.90
C LYS A 300 33.11 3.15 -11.64
N ARG A 301 34.05 2.70 -10.78
CA ARG A 301 35.31 3.42 -10.49
C ARG A 301 36.28 3.44 -11.67
N LYS A 302 36.30 2.36 -12.47
CA LYS A 302 37.15 2.23 -13.66
C LYS A 302 36.55 2.89 -14.90
N THR A 303 35.26 3.23 -14.85
CA THR A 303 34.53 3.88 -15.95
C THR A 303 33.90 5.21 -15.48
N PRO A 304 34.70 6.25 -15.20
CA PRO A 304 34.16 7.58 -14.90
C PRO A 304 33.32 8.12 -16.06
N GLY A 305 32.22 8.82 -15.75
CA GLY A 305 31.27 9.31 -16.77
C GLY A 305 30.30 8.25 -17.29
N HIS A 306 30.28 7.05 -16.70
CA HIS A 306 29.28 6.03 -17.04
C HIS A 306 27.85 6.54 -16.86
N ARG A 307 26.94 6.05 -17.71
CA ARG A 307 25.51 6.36 -17.68
C ARG A 307 24.68 5.09 -17.53
N GLY A 308 23.85 5.07 -16.50
CA GLY A 308 22.85 4.04 -16.29
C GLY A 308 21.55 4.38 -17.00
N PHE A 309 20.86 3.38 -17.53
CA PHE A 309 19.51 3.56 -18.08
C PHE A 309 18.63 2.33 -17.88
N THR A 310 17.32 2.53 -17.97
CA THR A 310 16.31 1.48 -18.01
C THR A 310 15.29 1.80 -19.08
N VAL A 311 14.50 0.81 -19.48
CA VAL A 311 13.44 0.96 -20.48
C VAL A 311 12.10 0.56 -19.88
N LEU A 312 11.13 1.44 -20.01
CA LEU A 312 9.73 1.21 -19.68
C LEU A 312 8.99 0.66 -20.90
N ARG A 313 8.07 -0.27 -20.67
CA ARG A 313 7.16 -0.82 -21.69
C ARG A 313 5.73 -0.51 -21.29
N HIS A 314 4.83 -0.31 -22.25
CA HIS A 314 3.41 -0.16 -21.93
C HIS A 314 2.91 -1.34 -21.07
N PRO A 315 2.17 -1.12 -19.96
CA PRO A 315 1.80 -2.19 -19.05
C PRO A 315 1.08 -3.38 -19.72
N ALA A 316 0.22 -3.12 -20.71
CA ALA A 316 -0.48 -4.17 -21.46
C ALA A 316 0.48 -5.08 -22.24
N LEU A 317 1.44 -4.48 -22.98
CA LEU A 317 2.48 -5.22 -23.71
C LEU A 317 3.34 -6.03 -22.75
N ARG A 318 3.71 -5.44 -21.62
CA ARG A 318 4.55 -6.11 -20.62
C ARG A 318 3.83 -7.29 -19.98
N ALA A 319 2.54 -7.14 -19.66
CA ALA A 319 1.73 -8.21 -19.10
C ALA A 319 1.54 -9.36 -20.11
N HIS A 320 1.33 -9.04 -21.39
CA HIS A 320 1.22 -10.02 -22.46
C HIS A 320 2.54 -10.77 -22.69
N ASP A 321 3.68 -10.08 -22.71
CA ASP A 321 5.00 -10.72 -22.78
C ASP A 321 5.19 -11.71 -21.61
N ALA A 322 4.93 -11.27 -20.38
CA ALA A 322 5.02 -12.11 -19.20
C ALA A 322 4.09 -13.34 -19.27
N PHE A 323 2.85 -13.15 -19.75
CA PHE A 323 1.89 -14.21 -19.97
C PHE A 323 2.43 -15.24 -20.97
N CYS A 324 2.85 -14.78 -22.16
CA CYS A 324 3.33 -15.65 -23.23
C CYS A 324 4.59 -16.42 -22.81
N ARG A 325 5.60 -15.75 -22.23
CA ARG A 325 6.90 -16.32 -21.88
C ARG A 325 6.91 -17.18 -20.61
N HIS A 326 6.01 -16.94 -19.67
CA HIS A 326 6.11 -17.60 -18.37
C HIS A 326 4.91 -18.48 -18.04
N ILE A 327 3.75 -18.21 -18.62
CA ILE A 327 2.48 -18.85 -18.25
C ILE A 327 1.92 -19.70 -19.40
N LEU A 328 1.81 -19.15 -20.60
CA LEU A 328 1.16 -19.82 -21.73
C LEU A 328 1.97 -21.04 -22.20
N HIS A 329 3.24 -20.82 -22.54
CA HIS A 329 4.10 -21.88 -23.08
C HIS A 329 4.66 -22.79 -21.99
N THR A 330 5.15 -23.96 -22.38
CA THR A 330 5.71 -24.99 -21.49
C THR A 330 7.21 -25.24 -21.70
N GLY A 331 7.86 -24.49 -22.61
CA GLY A 331 9.28 -24.57 -22.91
C GLY A 331 10.22 -24.00 -21.83
N GLU A 332 11.48 -23.82 -22.18
CA GLU A 332 12.49 -23.19 -21.33
C GLU A 332 12.03 -21.77 -20.90
N GLY A 333 12.30 -21.39 -19.65
CA GLY A 333 11.84 -20.12 -19.09
C GLY A 333 10.37 -20.10 -18.60
N SER A 334 9.59 -21.16 -18.84
CA SER A 334 8.22 -21.27 -18.32
C SER A 334 8.15 -21.60 -16.83
N TYR A 335 7.09 -21.12 -16.17
CA TYR A 335 6.82 -21.40 -14.75
C TYR A 335 5.81 -22.54 -14.61
N ARG A 336 6.18 -23.75 -15.04
CA ARG A 336 5.28 -24.93 -15.12
C ARG A 336 4.46 -25.20 -13.85
N GLN A 337 5.08 -25.10 -12.67
CA GLN A 337 4.39 -25.31 -11.38
C GLN A 337 3.34 -24.21 -11.09
N LEU A 338 3.70 -22.96 -11.37
CA LEU A 338 2.80 -21.82 -11.22
C LEU A 338 1.63 -21.93 -12.19
N ARG A 339 1.92 -22.23 -13.46
CA ARG A 339 0.91 -22.49 -14.51
C ARG A 339 -0.13 -23.53 -14.07
N ASN A 340 0.33 -24.67 -13.56
CA ASN A 340 -0.57 -25.72 -13.03
C ASN A 340 -1.44 -25.21 -11.87
N THR A 341 -0.90 -24.33 -11.03
CA THR A 341 -1.64 -23.69 -9.93
C THR A 341 -2.70 -22.72 -10.47
N LEU A 342 -2.35 -21.90 -11.47
CA LEU A 342 -3.27 -20.97 -12.14
C LEU A 342 -4.43 -21.71 -12.81
N MET A 343 -4.17 -22.83 -13.50
CA MET A 343 -5.22 -23.67 -14.09
C MET A 343 -6.14 -24.27 -13.01
N ARG A 344 -5.57 -24.83 -11.93
CA ARG A 344 -6.36 -25.57 -10.92
C ARG A 344 -7.15 -24.66 -9.97
N ARG A 345 -6.48 -23.65 -9.41
CA ARG A 345 -7.02 -22.77 -8.36
C ARG A 345 -7.71 -21.54 -8.92
N TYR A 346 -7.16 -20.95 -9.98
CA TYR A 346 -7.67 -19.71 -10.58
C TYR A 346 -8.45 -19.98 -11.88
N LYS A 347 -8.69 -21.25 -12.22
CA LYS A 347 -9.48 -21.70 -13.37
C LYS A 347 -9.04 -21.06 -14.70
N MET A 348 -7.74 -20.78 -14.84
CA MET A 348 -7.20 -20.16 -16.03
C MET A 348 -7.33 -21.12 -17.22
N PRO A 349 -7.99 -20.72 -18.33
CA PRO A 349 -8.28 -21.60 -19.46
C PRO A 349 -7.05 -21.76 -20.36
N LEU A 350 -6.05 -22.48 -19.86
CA LEU A 350 -4.81 -22.78 -20.60
C LEU A 350 -4.85 -24.19 -21.18
N PRO A 351 -4.29 -24.40 -22.39
CA PRO A 351 -4.13 -25.75 -22.94
C PRO A 351 -3.17 -26.57 -22.05
N LYS A 352 -3.35 -27.89 -21.93
CA LYS A 352 -2.57 -28.69 -20.96
C LYS A 352 -1.06 -28.62 -21.21
N ASP A 353 -0.64 -28.77 -22.46
CA ASP A 353 0.76 -28.93 -22.85
C ASP A 353 1.38 -27.68 -23.52
N GLY A 354 0.64 -26.56 -23.51
CA GLY A 354 0.97 -25.35 -24.27
C GLY A 354 0.08 -25.22 -25.51
N PRO A 355 0.17 -24.09 -26.24
CA PRO A 355 -0.63 -23.87 -27.45
C PRO A 355 -0.28 -24.91 -28.51
N ASP A 356 -1.31 -25.53 -29.10
CA ASP A 356 -1.22 -26.49 -30.22
C ASP A 356 -1.91 -25.91 -31.47
N ALA A 357 -2.07 -26.74 -32.52
CA ALA A 357 -2.71 -26.31 -33.77
C ALA A 357 -4.19 -25.89 -33.60
N GLY A 358 -4.86 -26.30 -32.51
CA GLY A 358 -6.23 -25.93 -32.19
C GLY A 358 -6.35 -24.71 -31.30
N TYR A 359 -5.24 -24.14 -30.83
CA TYR A 359 -5.24 -22.94 -29.99
C TYR A 359 -5.39 -21.69 -30.86
N ASP A 360 -6.60 -21.13 -30.87
CA ASP A 360 -6.95 -19.96 -31.67
C ASP A 360 -6.82 -18.63 -30.91
N ARG A 361 -7.13 -17.54 -31.63
CA ARG A 361 -7.07 -16.16 -31.14
C ARG A 361 -8.02 -15.93 -29.95
N ASP A 362 -9.20 -16.53 -29.99
CA ASP A 362 -10.23 -16.34 -28.96
C ASP A 362 -9.86 -17.06 -27.66
N ALA A 363 -9.30 -18.27 -27.76
CA ALA A 363 -8.69 -18.98 -26.64
C ALA A 363 -7.54 -18.16 -26.03
N HIS A 364 -6.70 -17.55 -26.86
CA HIS A 364 -5.60 -16.69 -26.39
C HIS A 364 -6.08 -15.47 -25.65
N ARG A 365 -7.03 -14.74 -26.23
CA ARG A 365 -7.66 -13.59 -25.58
C ARG A 365 -8.27 -13.99 -24.24
N THR A 366 -9.03 -15.08 -24.20
CA THR A 366 -9.72 -15.56 -23.00
C THR A 366 -8.73 -15.92 -21.89
N ALA A 367 -7.65 -16.61 -22.23
CA ALA A 367 -6.59 -16.96 -21.28
C ALA A 367 -5.85 -15.72 -20.76
N PHE A 368 -5.56 -14.75 -21.63
CA PHE A 368 -4.88 -13.51 -21.25
C PHE A 368 -5.76 -12.62 -20.35
N VAL A 369 -7.06 -12.49 -20.65
CA VAL A 369 -8.04 -11.81 -19.77
C VAL A 369 -8.08 -12.46 -18.38
N ALA A 370 -8.07 -13.79 -18.30
CA ALA A 370 -8.01 -14.50 -17.02
C ALA A 370 -6.68 -14.23 -16.26
N PHE A 371 -5.57 -14.06 -16.99
CA PHE A 371 -4.29 -13.68 -16.41
C PHE A 371 -4.30 -12.25 -15.85
N LEU A 372 -4.87 -11.26 -16.56
CA LEU A 372 -4.99 -9.89 -16.06
C LEU A 372 -5.87 -9.81 -14.78
N LYS A 373 -6.99 -10.56 -14.75
CA LYS A 373 -7.84 -10.69 -13.56
C LYS A 373 -7.08 -11.28 -12.37
N PHE A 374 -6.24 -12.29 -12.62
CA PHE A 374 -5.33 -12.83 -11.60
C PHE A 374 -4.31 -11.78 -11.13
N LEU A 375 -3.70 -11.02 -12.05
CA LEU A 375 -2.69 -10.02 -11.72
C LEU A 375 -3.22 -8.94 -10.78
N LYS A 376 -4.44 -8.45 -10.98
CA LYS A 376 -5.07 -7.50 -10.04
C LYS A 376 -5.03 -8.01 -8.60
N GLY A 377 -5.53 -9.23 -8.38
CA GLY A 377 -5.52 -9.85 -7.06
C GLY A 377 -4.10 -10.13 -6.56
N ASN A 378 -3.19 -10.52 -7.45
CA ASN A 378 -1.80 -10.82 -7.10
C ASN A 378 -1.04 -9.58 -6.61
N LEU A 379 -1.13 -8.47 -7.35
CA LEU A 379 -0.47 -7.21 -7.02
C LEU A 379 -1.10 -6.53 -5.80
N ALA A 380 -2.39 -6.75 -5.56
CA ALA A 380 -3.08 -6.33 -4.34
C ALA A 380 -2.82 -7.23 -3.11
N GLY A 381 -1.96 -8.25 -3.22
CA GLY A 381 -1.66 -9.17 -2.11
C GLY A 381 -2.78 -10.12 -1.72
N GLN A 382 -3.81 -10.27 -2.56
CA GLN A 382 -5.00 -11.10 -2.32
C GLN A 382 -4.82 -12.56 -2.76
N THR A 383 -3.59 -12.95 -3.15
CA THR A 383 -3.27 -14.31 -3.58
C THR A 383 -2.11 -14.87 -2.77
N SER A 384 -2.08 -16.19 -2.58
CA SER A 384 -0.94 -16.87 -1.94
C SER A 384 0.29 -17.00 -2.85
N ILE A 385 0.23 -16.49 -4.10
CA ILE A 385 1.31 -16.54 -5.07
C ILE A 385 2.16 -15.28 -4.89
N ARG A 386 3.49 -15.42 -4.82
CA ARG A 386 4.39 -14.27 -4.74
C ARG A 386 4.25 -13.39 -6.00
N VAL A 387 4.41 -12.08 -5.85
CA VAL A 387 4.54 -11.19 -7.01
C VAL A 387 5.92 -11.43 -7.65
N ASP A 388 5.95 -11.88 -8.91
CA ASP A 388 7.19 -12.14 -9.63
C ASP A 388 7.71 -10.87 -10.34
N ALA A 389 9.01 -10.79 -10.57
CA ALA A 389 9.64 -9.65 -11.25
C ALA A 389 9.17 -9.51 -12.70
N ALA A 390 8.71 -10.60 -13.33
CA ALA A 390 8.19 -10.58 -14.69
C ALA A 390 6.88 -9.77 -14.85
N TRP A 391 6.11 -9.55 -13.77
CA TRP A 391 4.81 -8.87 -13.85
C TRP A 391 4.53 -7.91 -12.69
N CYS A 392 5.47 -7.69 -11.75
CA CYS A 392 5.34 -6.60 -10.77
C CYS A 392 5.21 -5.25 -11.46
N SER A 393 4.72 -4.21 -10.79
CA SER A 393 4.74 -2.86 -11.37
C SER A 393 6.17 -2.43 -11.73
N GLN A 394 6.31 -1.72 -12.85
CA GLN A 394 7.58 -1.13 -13.29
C GLN A 394 8.05 -0.08 -12.29
N ALA A 395 7.12 0.66 -11.68
CA ALA A 395 7.40 1.59 -10.61
C ALA A 395 8.09 0.88 -9.43
N GLN A 396 7.63 -0.33 -9.08
CA GLN A 396 8.24 -1.13 -8.02
C GLN A 396 9.62 -1.67 -8.39
N ALA A 397 9.83 -2.04 -9.66
CA ALA A 397 11.14 -2.47 -10.16
C ALA A 397 12.16 -1.31 -10.09
N ILE A 398 11.78 -0.12 -10.56
CA ILE A 398 12.64 1.06 -10.59
C ILE A 398 12.95 1.56 -9.18
N ALA A 399 11.96 1.57 -8.28
CA ALA A 399 12.19 1.94 -6.88
C ALA A 399 13.29 1.07 -6.24
N GLY A 400 13.33 -0.23 -6.57
CA GLY A 400 14.36 -1.15 -6.07
C GLY A 400 15.77 -0.89 -6.59
N PHE A 401 15.91 -0.24 -7.75
CA PHE A 401 17.22 0.17 -8.26
C PHE A 401 17.89 1.20 -7.35
N GLY A 402 17.09 2.08 -6.73
CA GLY A 402 17.56 3.20 -5.91
C GLY A 402 18.35 2.82 -4.66
N GLU A 403 18.26 1.57 -4.21
CA GLU A 403 19.08 1.06 -3.12
C GLU A 403 20.57 0.88 -3.49
N PHE A 404 20.93 0.90 -4.77
CA PHE A 404 22.32 0.65 -5.22
C PHE A 404 22.79 1.41 -6.46
N CYS A 405 21.96 1.47 -7.50
CA CYS A 405 22.31 2.09 -8.77
C CYS A 405 21.04 2.66 -9.39
N LEU A 406 20.91 3.98 -9.41
CA LEU A 406 19.83 4.65 -10.12
C LEU A 406 20.14 4.66 -11.63
N PRO A 407 19.14 4.48 -12.51
CA PRO A 407 19.28 4.84 -13.90
C PRO A 407 19.33 6.38 -14.02
N ASP A 408 20.28 6.90 -14.78
CA ASP A 408 20.31 8.33 -15.14
C ASP A 408 19.25 8.68 -16.18
N ARG A 409 18.76 7.67 -16.92
CA ARG A 409 17.72 7.82 -17.93
C ARG A 409 16.69 6.69 -17.87
N ILE A 410 15.42 7.05 -17.86
CA ILE A 410 14.29 6.14 -17.97
C ILE A 410 13.67 6.39 -19.34
N ILE A 411 13.82 5.43 -20.25
CA ILE A 411 13.42 5.56 -21.66
C ILE A 411 12.09 4.83 -21.87
N ARG A 412 11.18 5.36 -22.69
CA ARG A 412 10.00 4.60 -23.14
C ARG A 412 10.35 3.72 -24.33
N GLU A 413 9.81 2.52 -24.40
CA GLU A 413 10.10 1.55 -25.47
C GLU A 413 9.84 2.13 -26.87
N GLU A 414 8.77 2.91 -27.04
CA GLU A 414 8.43 3.58 -28.30
C GLU A 414 9.44 4.67 -28.71
N GLU A 415 10.25 5.16 -27.78
CA GLU A 415 11.27 6.20 -28.00
C GLU A 415 12.69 5.62 -28.16
N LEU A 416 12.85 4.28 -28.11
CA LEU A 416 14.18 3.66 -28.14
C LEU A 416 15.02 4.06 -29.35
N ALA A 417 14.38 4.14 -30.52
CA ALA A 417 15.06 4.46 -31.77
C ALA A 417 15.73 5.85 -31.76
N SER A 418 15.21 6.80 -30.98
CA SER A 418 15.79 8.13 -30.81
C SER A 418 16.66 8.26 -29.55
N GLU A 419 16.25 7.64 -28.45
CA GLU A 419 16.88 7.82 -27.14
C GLU A 419 18.20 7.05 -26.98
N LEU A 420 18.31 5.85 -27.57
CA LEU A 420 19.55 5.05 -27.51
C LEU A 420 20.71 5.72 -28.27
N PRO A 421 20.52 6.23 -29.51
CA PRO A 421 21.53 7.03 -30.18
C PRO A 421 21.98 8.25 -29.37
N ALA A 422 21.04 8.98 -28.76
CA ALA A 422 21.36 10.15 -27.94
C ALA A 422 22.18 9.79 -26.70
N LEU A 423 21.88 8.65 -26.07
CA LEU A 423 22.65 8.14 -24.94
C LEU A 423 24.09 7.76 -25.34
N ALA A 424 24.25 7.07 -26.48
CA ALA A 424 25.55 6.70 -27.02
C ALA A 424 26.38 7.91 -27.47
N ALA A 425 25.76 8.93 -28.07
CA ALA A 425 26.43 10.18 -28.41
C ALA A 425 27.05 10.86 -27.18
N GLY A 426 26.36 10.80 -26.03
CA GLY A 426 26.90 11.25 -24.74
C GLY A 426 28.11 10.46 -24.22
N GLN A 427 28.42 9.31 -24.83
CA GLN A 427 29.62 8.50 -24.58
C GLN A 427 30.67 8.63 -25.70
N GLY A 428 30.48 9.57 -26.64
CA GLY A 428 31.44 9.84 -27.72
C GLY A 428 31.20 9.05 -29.02
N HIS A 429 30.09 8.32 -29.13
CA HIS A 429 29.74 7.62 -30.37
C HIS A 429 29.19 8.58 -31.44
N VAL A 430 29.84 8.63 -32.60
CA VAL A 430 29.41 9.45 -33.75
C VAL A 430 28.36 8.72 -34.60
N THR A 431 28.43 7.39 -34.62
CA THR A 431 27.53 6.50 -35.35
C THR A 431 27.02 5.42 -34.41
N THR A 432 25.75 5.08 -34.50
CA THR A 432 25.11 4.11 -33.60
C THR A 432 24.34 3.08 -34.42
N PRO A 433 24.27 1.82 -33.96
CA PRO A 433 23.50 0.81 -34.66
C PRO A 433 22.00 1.13 -34.61
N ALA A 434 21.28 0.73 -35.65
CA ALA A 434 19.83 0.84 -35.68
C ALA A 434 19.20 -0.04 -34.59
N VAL A 435 18.13 0.45 -33.97
CA VAL A 435 17.34 -0.33 -33.02
C VAL A 435 16.37 -1.21 -33.82
N THR A 436 16.60 -2.53 -33.83
CA THR A 436 15.74 -3.49 -34.53
C THR A 436 14.43 -3.69 -33.79
N ALA A 437 13.29 -3.84 -34.48
CA ALA A 437 12.02 -4.12 -33.81
C ALA A 437 12.08 -5.43 -33.02
N ALA A 438 11.52 -5.44 -31.81
CA ALA A 438 11.43 -6.65 -30.99
C ALA A 438 10.32 -7.58 -31.51
N ALA A 439 10.58 -8.88 -31.55
CA ALA A 439 9.55 -9.87 -31.80
C ALA A 439 8.70 -10.08 -30.53
N GLU A 440 7.38 -9.94 -30.65
CA GLU A 440 6.45 -10.28 -29.57
C GLU A 440 6.38 -11.82 -29.39
N PRO A 441 6.40 -12.33 -28.15
CA PRO A 441 6.37 -13.76 -27.90
C PRO A 441 4.96 -14.34 -27.99
N GLY A 442 4.88 -15.64 -28.29
CA GLY A 442 3.64 -16.39 -28.33
C GLY A 442 3.04 -16.48 -29.74
N PRO A 443 1.92 -17.21 -29.88
CA PRO A 443 1.28 -17.45 -31.19
C PRO A 443 0.48 -16.24 -31.71
N PHE A 444 0.11 -15.31 -30.83
CA PHE A 444 -0.63 -14.09 -31.15
C PHE A 444 -0.01 -12.92 -30.41
N THR A 445 0.15 -11.79 -31.10
CA THR A 445 0.63 -10.52 -30.54
C THR A 445 -0.42 -9.89 -29.63
N LEU A 446 -0.05 -8.86 -28.86
CA LEU A 446 -1.06 -8.09 -28.14
C LEU A 446 -2.02 -7.40 -29.12
N ALA A 447 -1.50 -6.87 -30.24
CA ALA A 447 -2.32 -6.22 -31.27
C ALA A 447 -3.43 -7.11 -31.80
N ASP A 448 -3.18 -8.43 -31.88
CA ASP A 448 -4.18 -9.38 -32.33
C ASP A 448 -5.34 -9.49 -31.34
N VAL A 449 -5.12 -9.39 -30.03
CA VAL A 449 -6.18 -9.66 -29.03
C VAL A 449 -6.68 -8.43 -28.29
N TYR A 450 -6.00 -7.28 -28.40
CA TYR A 450 -6.26 -6.07 -27.63
C TYR A 450 -7.63 -5.45 -27.93
N ASP A 451 -8.33 -5.06 -26.86
CA ASP A 451 -9.60 -4.36 -26.89
C ASP A 451 -9.83 -3.57 -25.58
N ASP A 452 -11.00 -2.94 -25.48
CA ASP A 452 -11.39 -2.13 -24.31
C ASP A 452 -11.40 -2.91 -22.99
N GLU A 453 -11.72 -4.21 -23.00
CA GLU A 453 -11.73 -5.02 -21.79
C GLU A 453 -10.29 -5.27 -21.31
N ILE A 454 -9.38 -5.63 -22.22
CA ILE A 454 -7.97 -5.84 -21.89
C ILE A 454 -7.33 -4.55 -21.37
N GLU A 455 -7.59 -3.42 -22.01
CA GLU A 455 -7.04 -2.13 -21.55
C GLU A 455 -7.58 -1.78 -20.16
N ALA A 456 -8.89 -1.92 -19.92
CA ALA A 456 -9.49 -1.65 -18.62
C ALA A 456 -8.92 -2.56 -17.52
N LEU A 457 -8.79 -3.87 -17.79
CA LEU A 457 -8.21 -4.82 -16.83
C LEU A 457 -6.72 -4.57 -16.57
N THR A 458 -5.98 -4.14 -17.60
CA THR A 458 -4.58 -3.77 -17.46
C THR A 458 -4.43 -2.52 -16.61
N ALA A 459 -5.20 -1.46 -16.90
CA ALA A 459 -5.18 -0.22 -16.12
C ALA A 459 -5.58 -0.46 -14.65
N ASP A 460 -6.54 -1.36 -14.41
CA ASP A 460 -6.99 -1.75 -13.07
C ASP A 460 -5.93 -2.58 -12.31
N ALA A 461 -5.21 -3.48 -13.00
CA ALA A 461 -4.11 -4.24 -12.38
C ALA A 461 -2.83 -3.40 -12.17
N TYR A 462 -2.53 -2.48 -13.10
CA TYR A 462 -1.28 -1.70 -13.15
C TYR A 462 -1.50 -0.21 -12.90
N GLN A 463 -2.53 0.16 -12.15
CA GLN A 463 -2.86 1.57 -11.86
C GLN A 463 -1.64 2.39 -11.45
N LYS A 464 -0.74 1.79 -10.65
CA LYS A 464 0.52 2.41 -10.22
C LYS A 464 1.43 2.80 -11.39
N ASP A 465 1.59 1.95 -12.39
CA ASP A 465 2.43 2.27 -13.56
C ASP A 465 1.78 3.36 -14.43
N TYR A 466 0.46 3.27 -14.65
CA TYR A 466 -0.28 4.30 -15.38
C TYR A 466 -0.15 5.67 -14.71
N MET A 467 -0.36 5.74 -13.40
CA MET A 467 -0.24 6.97 -12.63
C MET A 467 1.21 7.49 -12.55
N THR A 468 2.17 6.61 -12.24
CA THR A 468 3.57 7.02 -12.01
C THR A 468 4.25 7.50 -13.29
N PHE A 469 3.96 6.85 -14.42
CA PHE A 469 4.62 7.15 -15.69
C PHE A 469 3.68 7.79 -16.72
N GLY A 470 2.46 8.16 -16.34
CA GLY A 470 1.50 8.81 -17.23
C GLY A 470 1.19 7.99 -18.48
N PHE A 471 1.10 6.66 -18.39
CA PHE A 471 0.69 5.86 -19.54
C PHE A 471 -0.76 6.19 -19.90
N THR A 472 -1.02 6.37 -21.19
CA THR A 472 -2.37 6.39 -21.75
C THR A 472 -2.72 5.00 -22.25
N ARG A 473 -3.89 4.83 -22.86
CA ARG A 473 -4.25 3.60 -23.55
C ARG A 473 -3.17 3.21 -24.56
N TRP A 474 -2.95 1.90 -24.74
CA TRP A 474 -1.91 1.41 -25.64
C TRP A 474 -2.18 1.74 -27.11
N ARG A 475 -3.44 1.57 -27.53
CA ARG A 475 -3.97 1.92 -28.85
C ARG A 475 -5.40 2.45 -28.71
#